data_AF-A0A1I3GQM9-F1
#
_entry.id   AF-A0A1I3GQM9-F1
#
_cell.length_a   1.000
_cell.length_b   1.000
_cell.length_c   1.000
_cell.angle_alpha   90.00
_cell.angle_beta   90.00
_cell.angle_gamma   90.00
#
_symmetry.space_group_name_H-M   'P 1'
#
loop_
_entity.id
_entity.type
_entity.pdbx_description
1 polymer ?
#
loop_
_entity_poly.entity_id
_entity_poly.type
_entity_poly.pdbx_seq_one_letter_code
_entity_poly.pdbx_strand_id
1 'polypeptide(L)' 'MKLAEQIEFYRMAEGKSIQMLHVGPFSAELISLARIAEFSETNGLEQNGIHHEIYLSDFRKTIPEKLRTILREPVK' A
#
# COMPACT_ATOMS: atom_id res chain seq x y z
N MET A 1 5.96 30.11 2.58
CA MET A 1 4.90 29.54 1.73
C MET A 1 5.39 28.61 0.62
N LYS A 2 6.68 28.60 0.23
CA LYS A 2 7.25 27.79 -0.87
C LYS A 2 6.92 26.27 -0.89
N LEU A 3 6.68 25.65 0.27
CA LEU A 3 6.30 24.22 0.33
C LEU A 3 4.82 23.98 -0.01
N ALA A 4 3.93 24.92 0.30
CA ALA A 4 2.52 24.80 -0.04
C ALA A 4 2.29 24.86 -1.56
N GLU A 5 3.19 25.51 -2.30
CA GLU A 5 3.20 25.57 -3.76
C GLU A 5 3.49 24.22 -4.42
N GLN A 6 3.97 23.21 -3.67
CA GLN A 6 4.19 21.85 -4.17
C GLN A 6 2.94 20.96 -4.06
N ILE A 7 1.86 21.47 -3.45
CA ILE A 7 0.61 20.72 -3.27
C ILE A 7 -0.27 20.98 -4.48
N GLU A 8 -0.63 19.90 -5.16
CA GLU A 8 -1.57 19.94 -6.27
C GLU A 8 -2.80 19.08 -5.99
N PHE A 9 -3.91 19.44 -6.63
CA PHE A 9 -5.10 18.61 -6.62
C PHE A 9 -4.92 17.46 -7.61
N TYR A 10 -5.00 16.24 -7.09
CA TYR A 10 -4.85 15.02 -7.87
C TYR A 10 -6.16 14.21 -7.85
N ARG A 11 -6.64 13.80 -9.04
CA ARG A 11 -7.73 12.83 -9.17
C ARG A 11 -7.15 11.48 -9.56
N MET A 12 -7.43 10.47 -8.74
CA MET A 12 -6.99 9.11 -8.96
C MET A 12 -8.19 8.20 -9.24
N ALA A 13 -8.11 7.40 -10.29
CA ALA A 13 -8.99 6.25 -10.50
C ALA A 13 -8.14 4.98 -10.36
N GLU A 14 -8.18 4.39 -9.17
CA GLU A 14 -7.27 3.31 -8.79
C GLU A 14 -7.52 2.00 -9.55
N GLY A 15 -8.78 1.76 -9.94
CA GLY A 15 -9.16 0.60 -10.74
C GLY A 15 -9.17 -0.71 -9.95
N LYS A 16 -8.94 -1.81 -10.66
CA LYS A 16 -8.85 -3.15 -10.07
C LYS A 16 -7.52 -3.26 -9.31
N SER A 17 -7.57 -3.78 -8.10
CA SER A 17 -6.37 -3.88 -7.25
C SER A 17 -6.45 -5.11 -6.35
N ILE A 18 -5.29 -5.63 -5.97
CA ILE A 18 -5.15 -6.56 -4.86
C ILE A 18 -4.78 -5.75 -3.62
N GLN A 19 -5.37 -6.03 -2.47
CA GLN A 19 -5.03 -5.35 -1.23
C GLN A 19 -4.91 -6.32 -0.06
N MET A 20 -4.00 -6.03 0.85
CA MET A 20 -3.81 -6.78 2.10
C MET A 20 -3.57 -5.81 3.26
N LEU A 21 -4.17 -6.10 4.41
CA LEU A 21 -3.79 -5.44 5.65
C LEU A 21 -2.48 -6.07 6.18
N HIS A 22 -1.41 -5.28 6.21
CA HIS A 22 -0.21 -5.59 6.96
C HIS A 22 -0.39 -5.18 8.42
N VAL A 23 -0.07 -6.09 9.34
CA VAL A 23 -0.01 -5.81 10.78
C VAL A 23 1.40 -6.12 11.27
N GLY A 24 2.12 -5.10 11.72
CA GLY A 24 3.53 -5.21 12.07
C GLY A 24 4.38 -4.04 11.57
N PRO A 25 5.69 -4.06 11.82
CA PRO A 25 6.61 -3.00 11.42
C PRO A 25 6.73 -2.90 9.89
N PHE A 26 6.93 -1.69 9.36
CA PHE A 26 7.14 -1.45 7.93
C PHE A 26 8.26 -2.31 7.31
N SER A 27 9.33 -2.58 8.09
CA SER A 27 10.43 -3.46 7.67
C SER A 27 10.01 -4.90 7.35
N ALA A 28 8.82 -5.33 7.78
CA ALA A 28 8.27 -6.66 7.55
C ALA A 28 7.19 -6.70 6.45
N GLU A 29 6.89 -5.57 5.80
CA GLU A 29 5.85 -5.49 4.75
C GLU A 29 6.13 -6.40 3.56
N LEU A 30 7.40 -6.75 3.30
CA LEU A 30 7.80 -7.71 2.26
C LEU A 30 7.08 -9.06 2.39
N ILE A 31 6.71 -9.48 3.61
CA ILE A 31 5.96 -10.74 3.83
C ILE A 31 4.54 -10.62 3.26
N SER A 32 3.90 -9.45 3.42
CA SER A 32 2.58 -9.18 2.87
C SER A 32 2.63 -8.97 1.35
N LEU A 33 3.66 -8.29 0.84
CA LEU A 33 3.86 -8.11 -0.60
C LEU A 33 4.09 -9.45 -1.33
N ALA A 34 4.86 -10.37 -0.72
CA ALA A 34 5.05 -11.70 -1.27
C ALA A 34 3.72 -12.47 -1.46
N ARG A 35 2.80 -12.34 -0.49
CA ARG A 35 1.45 -12.95 -0.58
C ARG A 35 0.59 -12.29 -1.66
N ILE A 36 0.69 -10.97 -1.83
CA ILE A 36 0.02 -10.25 -2.92
C ILE A 36 0.57 -10.73 -4.28
N ALA A 37 1.89 -10.87 -4.41
CA ALA A 37 2.53 -11.34 -5.64
C ALA A 37 2.11 -12.77 -5.99
N GLU A 38 2.12 -13.68 -5.02
CA GLU A 38 1.63 -15.07 -5.19
C GLU A 38 0.16 -15.10 -5.63
N PHE A 39 -0.69 -14.27 -5.02
CA PHE A 39 -2.08 -14.15 -5.43
C PHE A 39 -2.21 -13.61 -6.87
N SER A 40 -1.39 -12.64 -7.24
CA SER A 40 -1.39 -12.08 -8.60
C SER A 40 -1.04 -13.15 -9.63
N GLU A 41 0.06 -13.89 -9.41
CA GLU A 41 0.52 -14.96 -10.29
C GLU A 41 -0.52 -16.07 -10.42
N THR A 42 -1.06 -16.54 -9.30
CA THR A 42 -2.06 -17.62 -9.26
C THR A 42 -3.34 -17.26 -10.03
N ASN A 43 -3.70 -15.98 -10.09
CA ASN A 43 -4.91 -15.50 -10.77
C ASN A 43 -4.64 -14.91 -12.17
N GLY A 44 -3.41 -15.01 -12.68
CA GLY A 44 -3.05 -14.47 -14.00
C GLY A 44 -3.24 -12.95 -14.09
N LEU A 45 -2.98 -12.23 -12.99
CA LEU A 45 -3.10 -10.78 -12.90
C LEU A 45 -1.73 -10.13 -13.09
N GLU A 46 -1.70 -9.04 -13.86
CA GLU A 46 -0.48 -8.25 -14.11
C GLU A 46 -0.52 -6.91 -13.39
N GLN A 47 0.64 -6.39 -12.96
CA GLN A 47 0.74 -5.05 -12.37
C GLN A 47 0.24 -3.96 -13.34
N ASN A 48 -0.49 -2.99 -12.81
CA ASN A 48 -1.18 -1.96 -13.59
C ASN A 48 -1.07 -0.56 -12.96
N GLY A 49 0.06 -0.22 -12.34
CA GLY A 49 0.25 1.09 -11.73
C GLY A 49 1.30 1.12 -10.63
N ILE A 50 1.19 2.15 -9.79
CA ILE A 50 2.10 2.39 -8.66
C ILE A 50 1.54 1.65 -7.42
N HIS A 51 2.43 1.06 -6.63
CA HIS A 51 2.09 0.51 -5.31
C HIS A 51 1.59 1.59 -4.36
N HIS A 52 0.49 1.32 -3.66
CA HIS A 52 -0.14 2.26 -2.74
C HIS A 52 -0.14 1.73 -1.31
N GLU A 53 0.27 2.60 -0.38
CA GLU A 53 0.24 2.35 1.05
C GLU A 53 -0.73 3.30 1.74
N ILE A 54 -1.62 2.76 2.57
CA ILE A 54 -2.53 3.55 3.39
C ILE A 54 -2.19 3.28 4.85
N TYR A 55 -1.52 4.25 5.49
CA TYR A 55 -1.15 4.18 6.90
C TYR A 55 -2.37 4.45 7.78
N LEU A 56 -2.91 3.40 8.41
CA LEU A 56 -4.05 3.50 9.31
C LEU A 56 -3.63 3.85 10.75
N SER A 57 -2.34 3.67 11.07
CA SER A 57 -1.77 3.91 12.39
C SER A 57 -0.84 5.11 12.37
N ASP A 58 -0.93 5.96 13.41
CA ASP A 58 0.11 6.97 13.66
C ASP A 58 1.34 6.27 14.28
N PHE A 59 2.41 6.14 13.50
CA PHE A 59 3.63 5.45 13.91
C PHE A 59 4.34 6.08 15.11
N ARG A 60 3.98 7.31 15.48
CA ARG A 60 4.50 7.98 16.68
C ARG A 60 3.78 7.56 17.96
N LYS A 61 2.62 6.91 17.83
CA LYS A 61 1.73 6.54 18.94
C LYS A 61 1.48 5.04 19.07
N THR A 62 1.81 4.27 18.04
CA THR A 62 1.56 2.84 17.96
C THR A 62 2.88 2.08 17.92
N ILE A 63 3.03 1.09 18.81
CA ILE A 63 4.21 0.21 18.80
C ILE A 63 4.31 -0.56 17.47
N PRO A 64 5.50 -0.86 16.96
CA PRO A 64 5.69 -1.41 15.62
C PRO A 64 4.85 -2.67 15.33
N GLU A 65 4.70 -3.57 16.30
CA GLU A 65 3.98 -4.84 16.20
C GLU A 65 2.47 -4.67 16.02
N LYS A 66 1.94 -3.47 16.30
CA LYS A 66 0.52 -3.12 16.18
C LYS A 66 0.25 -2.12 15.05
N LEU A 67 1.28 -1.70 14.30
CA LEU A 67 1.07 -0.84 13.13
C LEU A 67 0.20 -1.55 12.11
N ARG A 68 -0.64 -0.77 11.43
CA ARG A 68 -1.58 -1.25 10.43
C ARG A 68 -1.42 -0.41 9.16
N THR A 69 -0.98 -1.05 8.09
CA THR A 69 -0.85 -0.46 6.75
C THR A 69 -1.68 -1.30 5.78
N ILE A 70 -2.52 -0.67 4.95
CA ILE A 70 -3.06 -1.37 3.77
C ILE A 70 -2.01 -1.26 2.68
N LEU A 71 -1.51 -2.40 2.22
CA LEU A 71 -0.69 -2.51 1.02
C LEU A 71 -1.61 -2.84 -0.15
N ARG A 72 -1.46 -2.12 -1.26
CA ARG A 72 -2.34 -2.27 -2.42
C ARG A 72 -1.57 -2.16 -3.73
N GLU A 73 -1.75 -3.17 -4.57
CA GLU A 73 -1.15 -3.28 -5.90
C GLU A 73 -2.24 -3.18 -6.97
N PRO A 74 -2.22 -2.14 -7.83
CA PRO A 74 -3.10 -2.06 -8.99
C PRO A 74 -2.80 -3.19 -9.98
N VAL A 75 -3.85 -3.81 -10.53
CA VAL A 75 -3.72 -4.94 -11.47
C VAL A 75 -4.70 -4.83 -12.64
N LYS A 76 -4.45 -5.58 -13.71
CA LYS A 76 -5.36 -5.82 -14.82
C LYS A 76 -5.64 -7.31 -14.95
#